data_AF-A0A382FE03-F1
#
_entry.id   AF-A0A382FE03-F1
#
_cell.length_a   1.000
_cell.length_b   1.000
_cell.length_c   1.000
_cell.angle_alpha   90.00
_cell.angle_beta   90.00
_cell.angle_gamma   90.00
#
_symmetry.space_group_name_H-M   'P 1'
#
loop_
_entity.id
_entity.type
_entity.pdbx_description
1 polymer ?
#
loop_
_entity_poly.entity_id
_entity_poly.type
_entity_poly.pdbx_seq_one_letter_code
_entity_poly.pdbx_strand_id
1 'polypeptide(L)'
;MEVIKRFVSMLERILVSFFILCLPCLLTAGQSAEAEVLTLTPEELANYTFETEQEDPAVVTALNVGQQYILSSQRQLVMDLLARRLGILSLSQSETDLKALQSLVDQKSIAKSDIRSWQAIGVIFGDILVKQHRLKWVFYEDEDGSSKALQWKETANFVFPITLFSRRVQFKQDIVMTDLYEELSGVIDGFKAYEQRLRLP
;
A
#
# COMPACT_ATOMS: atom_id res chain seq x y z
N MET A 1 11.97 -12.28 40.95
CA MET A 1 13.31 -12.56 40.40
C MET A 1 13.39 -13.88 39.63
N GLU A 2 12.28 -14.62 39.47
CA GLU A 2 12.19 -15.87 38.69
C GLU A 2 12.00 -15.67 37.17
N VAL A 3 11.40 -14.56 36.74
CA VAL A 3 10.99 -14.37 35.32
C VAL A 3 12.19 -13.99 34.43
N ILE A 4 13.19 -13.29 34.98
CA ILE A 4 14.42 -12.91 34.26
C ILE A 4 15.32 -14.14 34.04
N LYS A 5 15.30 -15.13 34.95
CA LYS A 5 16.07 -16.38 34.80
C LYS A 5 15.54 -17.28 33.67
N ARG A 6 14.23 -17.25 33.38
CA ARG A 6 13.63 -18.03 32.27
C ARG A 6 13.93 -17.45 30.89
N PHE A 7 14.10 -16.14 30.77
CA PHE A 7 14.43 -15.49 29.49
C PHE A 7 15.91 -15.68 29.09
N VAL A 8 16.82 -15.72 30.06
CA VAL A 8 18.26 -15.97 29.82
C VAL A 8 18.53 -17.44 29.43
N SER A 9 17.81 -18.40 30.04
CA SER A 9 17.97 -19.83 29.72
C SER A 9 17.45 -20.22 28.33
N MET A 10 16.49 -19.48 27.77
CA MET A 10 15.95 -19.74 26.43
C MET A 10 16.88 -19.18 25.33
N LEU A 11 17.65 -18.14 25.64
CA LEU A 11 18.64 -17.53 24.73
C LEU A 11 19.93 -18.37 24.62
N GLU A 12 20.36 -19.04 25.69
CA GLU A 12 21.54 -19.91 25.68
C GLU A 12 21.33 -21.22 24.90
N ARG A 13 20.10 -21.73 24.78
CA ARG A 13 19.83 -22.99 24.07
C ARG A 13 19.74 -22.84 22.55
N ILE A 14 19.58 -21.61 22.06
CA ILE A 14 19.60 -21.31 20.61
C ILE A 14 21.05 -21.10 20.12
N LEU A 15 21.96 -20.68 21.00
CA LEU A 15 23.38 -20.46 20.67
C LEU A 15 24.24 -21.74 20.64
N VAL A 16 23.82 -22.84 21.30
CA VAL A 16 24.63 -24.07 21.38
C VAL A 16 24.33 -25.07 20.25
N SER A 17 23.21 -24.92 19.54
CA SER A 17 22.87 -25.83 18.42
C SER A 17 23.49 -25.43 17.07
N PHE A 18 24.23 -24.32 17.03
CA PHE A 18 24.96 -23.85 15.84
C PHE A 18 26.47 -24.10 15.94
N PHE A 19 26.96 -24.67 17.06
CA PHE A 19 28.38 -24.81 17.38
C PHE A 19 28.94 -26.24 17.22
N ILE A 20 28.23 -27.12 16.51
CA ILE A 20 28.75 -28.44 16.11
C ILE A 20 28.59 -28.59 14.59
N LEU A 21 29.43 -27.86 13.85
CA LEU A 21 29.94 -28.22 12.52
C LEU A 21 30.85 -27.08 12.04
N CYS A 22 31.93 -26.86 12.78
CA CYS A 22 33.07 -26.10 12.28
C CYS A 22 34.31 -26.99 12.38
N LEU A 23 35.04 -27.01 11.26
CA LEU A 23 36.33 -27.65 10.95
C LEU A 23 36.29 -29.13 10.52
N PRO A 24 36.81 -29.47 9.32
CA PRO A 24 37.91 -28.79 8.64
C PRO A 24 37.59 -28.35 7.20
N CYS A 25 37.78 -27.07 6.91
CA CYS A 25 38.30 -26.59 5.62
C CYS A 25 38.94 -25.22 5.86
N LEU A 26 40.06 -25.26 6.57
CA LEU A 26 41.12 -24.28 6.34
C LEU A 26 41.64 -24.53 4.92
N LEU A 27 41.88 -23.45 4.16
CA LEU A 27 42.14 -23.35 2.70
C LEU A 27 40.82 -23.20 1.94
N THR A 28 40.31 -21.99 1.71
CA THR A 28 40.96 -20.94 0.90
C THR A 28 40.65 -19.55 1.44
N ALA A 29 41.69 -18.74 1.55
CA ALA A 29 41.56 -17.30 1.68
C ALA A 29 41.13 -16.69 0.34
N GLY A 30 40.25 -15.68 0.41
CA GLY A 30 40.03 -14.72 -0.66
C GLY A 30 38.77 -14.94 -1.48
N GLN A 31 37.71 -14.20 -1.16
CA GLN A 31 37.17 -13.13 -2.02
C GLN A 31 35.83 -12.65 -1.43
N SER A 32 35.80 -11.39 -1.06
CA SER A 32 34.58 -10.58 -0.97
C SER A 32 33.84 -10.70 -2.30
N ALA A 33 32.65 -11.31 -2.27
CA ALA A 33 31.73 -11.30 -3.39
C ALA A 33 31.18 -9.87 -3.57
N GLU A 34 31.93 -9.05 -4.29
CA GLU A 34 31.33 -7.98 -5.06
C GLU A 34 30.29 -8.64 -5.97
N ALA A 35 29.06 -8.12 -5.99
CA ALA A 35 28.06 -8.59 -6.94
C ALA A 35 28.60 -8.31 -8.34
N GLU A 36 29.12 -9.34 -8.99
CA GLU A 36 29.67 -9.28 -10.33
C GLU A 36 28.50 -8.91 -11.25
N VAL A 37 28.47 -7.65 -11.70
CA VAL A 37 27.45 -7.17 -12.63
C VAL A 37 27.62 -7.95 -13.92
N LEU A 38 26.63 -8.78 -14.25
CA LEU A 38 26.68 -9.67 -15.40
C LEU A 38 26.67 -8.83 -16.68
N THR A 39 27.84 -8.63 -17.29
CA THR A 39 27.99 -7.87 -18.54
C THR A 39 27.76 -8.80 -19.73
N LEU A 40 26.61 -8.66 -20.39
CA LEU A 40 26.32 -9.38 -21.62
C LEU A 40 27.05 -8.71 -22.80
N THR A 41 27.68 -9.50 -23.66
CA THR A 41 28.17 -9.05 -24.97
C THR A 41 27.00 -8.65 -25.88
N PRO A 42 27.21 -7.87 -26.95
CA PRO A 42 26.14 -7.50 -27.88
C PRO A 42 25.40 -8.70 -28.49
N GLU A 43 26.09 -9.81 -28.72
CA GLU A 43 25.51 -11.04 -29.26
C GLU A 43 24.71 -11.82 -28.21
N GLU A 44 25.18 -11.84 -26.96
CA GLU A 44 24.45 -12.42 -25.83
C GLU A 44 23.20 -11.60 -25.49
N LEU A 45 23.30 -10.27 -25.54
CA LEU A 45 22.16 -9.37 -25.34
C LEU A 45 21.09 -9.57 -26.42
N ALA A 46 21.50 -9.76 -27.68
CA ALA A 46 20.58 -10.00 -28.79
C ALA A 46 19.80 -11.33 -28.63
N ASN A 47 20.38 -12.29 -27.92
CA ASN A 47 19.80 -13.60 -27.64
C ASN A 47 19.26 -13.74 -26.21
N TYR A 48 19.40 -12.70 -25.38
CA TYR A 48 18.97 -12.73 -23.99
C TYR A 48 17.45 -12.69 -23.94
N THR A 49 16.86 -13.78 -23.48
CA THR A 49 15.43 -13.84 -23.19
C THR A 49 15.26 -13.35 -21.76
N PHE A 50 14.66 -12.17 -21.59
CA PHE A 50 14.24 -11.73 -20.26
C PHE A 50 13.24 -12.75 -19.73
N GLU A 51 13.56 -13.37 -18.59
CA GLU A 51 12.58 -14.14 -17.83
C GLU A 51 11.44 -13.19 -17.52
N THR A 52 10.32 -13.38 -18.21
CA THR A 52 9.10 -12.67 -17.86
C THR A 52 8.51 -13.48 -16.73
N GLU A 53 8.68 -13.02 -15.49
CA GLU A 53 7.91 -13.56 -14.36
C GLU A 53 6.44 -13.48 -14.76
N GLN A 54 5.82 -14.65 -14.94
CA GLN A 54 4.45 -14.76 -15.38
C GLN A 54 3.57 -14.53 -14.16
N GLU A 55 3.40 -13.26 -13.76
CA GLU A 55 2.52 -12.88 -12.65
C GLU A 55 1.10 -13.39 -12.92
N ASP A 56 0.54 -14.12 -11.96
CA ASP A 56 -0.84 -14.58 -12.05
C ASP A 56 -1.76 -13.34 -12.16
N PRO A 57 -2.65 -13.27 -13.16
CA PRO A 57 -3.44 -12.08 -13.39
C PRO A 57 -4.38 -11.84 -12.21
N ALA A 58 -4.35 -10.62 -11.68
CA ALA A 58 -5.21 -10.23 -10.57
C ALA A 58 -6.70 -10.51 -10.85
N VAL A 59 -7.38 -11.08 -9.85
CA VAL A 59 -8.82 -11.34 -9.88
C VAL A 59 -9.55 -10.06 -9.46
N VAL A 60 -10.32 -9.51 -10.39
CA VAL A 60 -11.08 -8.26 -10.17
C VAL A 60 -12.57 -8.54 -10.27
N THR A 61 -13.30 -8.22 -9.20
CA THR A 61 -14.75 -8.43 -9.13
C THR A 61 -15.48 -7.21 -8.57
N ALA A 62 -16.78 -7.13 -8.86
CA ALA A 62 -17.64 -6.15 -8.22
C ALA A 62 -17.71 -6.40 -6.71
N LEU A 63 -17.84 -5.31 -5.92
CA LEU A 63 -17.95 -5.45 -4.48
C LEU A 63 -19.18 -6.27 -4.08
N ASN A 64 -18.97 -7.32 -3.28
CA ASN A 64 -20.06 -8.04 -2.64
C ASN A 64 -20.66 -7.25 -1.46
N VAL A 65 -21.78 -7.73 -0.90
CA VAL A 65 -22.51 -7.05 0.18
C VAL A 65 -21.63 -6.83 1.42
N GLY A 66 -20.81 -7.81 1.81
CA GLY A 66 -19.92 -7.69 2.97
C GLY A 66 -18.83 -6.65 2.74
N GLN A 67 -18.28 -6.59 1.54
CA GLN A 67 -17.27 -5.61 1.15
C GLN A 67 -17.84 -4.19 1.09
N GLN A 68 -19.07 -4.02 0.59
CA GLN A 68 -19.78 -2.75 0.62
C GLN A 68 -20.05 -2.29 2.06
N TYR A 69 -20.50 -3.21 2.93
CA TYR A 69 -20.72 -2.94 4.34
C TYR A 69 -19.44 -2.46 5.05
N ILE A 70 -18.30 -3.10 4.79
CA ILE A 70 -17.00 -2.68 5.34
C ILE A 70 -16.70 -1.23 4.96
N LEU A 71 -16.79 -0.88 3.67
CA LEU A 71 -16.54 0.51 3.24
C LEU A 71 -17.52 1.49 3.90
N SER A 72 -18.81 1.15 3.97
CA SER A 72 -19.81 1.98 4.64
C SER A 72 -19.52 2.17 6.13
N SER A 73 -19.06 1.14 6.84
CA SER A 73 -18.67 1.25 8.24
C SER A 73 -17.45 2.16 8.44
N GLN A 74 -16.48 2.11 7.53
CA GLN A 74 -15.31 2.98 7.53
C GLN A 74 -15.69 4.44 7.26
N ARG A 75 -16.60 4.69 6.31
CA ARG A 75 -17.15 6.03 6.08
C ARG A 75 -17.82 6.58 7.34
N GLN A 76 -18.67 5.79 7.98
CA GLN A 76 -19.35 6.21 9.19
C GLN A 76 -18.37 6.54 10.33
N LEU A 77 -17.32 5.73 10.51
CA LEU A 77 -16.27 5.99 11.49
C LEU A 77 -15.63 7.38 11.29
N VAL A 78 -15.30 7.74 10.05
CA VAL A 78 -14.73 9.07 9.75
C VAL A 78 -15.76 10.17 9.98
N MET A 79 -17.02 9.97 9.56
CA MET A 79 -18.09 10.95 9.80
C MET A 79 -18.30 11.22 11.30
N ASP A 80 -18.29 10.17 12.13
CA ASP A 80 -18.40 10.31 13.58
C ASP A 80 -17.18 11.04 14.17
N LEU A 81 -16.00 10.87 13.59
CA LEU A 81 -14.80 11.60 14.00
C LEU A 81 -14.88 13.08 13.61
N LEU A 82 -15.29 13.37 12.38
CA LEU A 82 -15.49 14.74 11.86
C LEU A 82 -16.54 15.50 12.68
N ALA A 83 -17.67 14.86 13.00
CA ALA A 83 -18.72 15.47 13.81
C ALA A 83 -18.21 15.81 15.21
N ARG A 84 -17.51 14.89 15.87
CA ARG A 84 -17.01 15.07 17.25
C ARG A 84 -15.85 16.05 17.38
N ARG A 85 -14.98 16.14 16.36
CA ARG A 85 -13.76 16.95 16.42
C ARG A 85 -13.91 18.31 15.75
N LEU A 86 -14.66 18.38 14.66
CA LEU A 86 -14.75 19.56 13.80
C LEU A 86 -16.19 20.10 13.66
N GLY A 87 -17.19 19.41 14.19
CA GLY A 87 -18.61 19.79 14.03
C GLY A 87 -19.14 19.59 12.61
N ILE A 88 -18.43 18.86 11.75
CA ILE A 88 -18.81 18.60 10.36
C ILE A 88 -19.74 17.39 10.31
N LEU A 89 -20.97 17.60 9.85
CA LEU A 89 -22.03 16.58 9.83
C LEU A 89 -22.22 15.90 8.47
N SER A 90 -21.63 16.44 7.41
CA SER A 90 -21.72 15.89 6.06
C SER A 90 -20.48 16.27 5.24
N LEU A 91 -20.19 15.46 4.23
CA LEU A 91 -19.14 15.70 3.24
C LEU A 91 -19.76 15.77 1.86
N SER A 92 -19.21 16.64 1.02
CA SER A 92 -19.63 16.78 -0.38
C SER A 92 -19.05 15.69 -1.29
N GLN A 93 -18.08 14.92 -0.78
CA GLN A 93 -17.19 14.01 -1.50
C GLN A 93 -16.43 14.71 -2.63
N SER A 94 -16.00 15.95 -2.40
CA SER A 94 -15.22 16.73 -3.37
C SER A 94 -13.92 17.24 -2.76
N GLU A 95 -13.08 17.88 -3.58
CA GLU A 95 -11.79 18.46 -3.15
C GLU A 95 -11.92 19.43 -1.97
N THR A 96 -13.08 20.06 -1.78
CA THR A 96 -13.34 20.95 -0.62
C THR A 96 -13.19 20.23 0.71
N ASP A 97 -13.44 18.92 0.73
CA ASP A 97 -13.42 18.10 1.94
C ASP A 97 -12.00 17.70 2.36
N LEU A 98 -10.99 17.87 1.49
CA LEU A 98 -9.59 17.59 1.80
C LEU A 98 -9.11 18.42 3.01
N LYS A 99 -9.59 19.66 3.15
CA LYS A 99 -9.26 20.53 4.30
C LYS A 99 -9.82 19.96 5.62
N ALA A 100 -11.00 19.34 5.58
CA ALA A 100 -11.58 18.71 6.76
C ALA A 100 -10.78 17.46 7.16
N LEU A 101 -10.36 16.64 6.18
CA LEU A 101 -9.50 15.49 6.44
C LEU A 101 -8.13 15.93 6.96
N GLN A 102 -7.52 16.98 6.39
CA GLN A 102 -6.25 17.54 6.86
C GLN A 102 -6.36 18.01 8.31
N SER A 103 -7.46 18.68 8.66
CA SER A 103 -7.70 19.15 10.03
C SER A 103 -7.72 18.01 11.06
N LEU A 104 -8.23 16.82 10.69
CA LEU A 104 -8.16 15.63 11.57
C LEU A 104 -6.72 15.17 11.81
N VAL A 105 -5.86 15.24 10.79
CA VAL A 105 -4.44 14.89 10.87
C VAL A 105 -3.69 15.90 11.72
N ASP A 106 -3.85 17.20 11.44
CA ASP A 106 -3.14 18.29 12.10
C ASP A 106 -3.47 18.36 13.59
N GLN A 107 -4.74 18.14 13.94
CA GLN A 107 -5.20 18.09 15.33
C GLN A 107 -4.84 16.77 16.04
N LYS A 108 -4.16 15.84 15.35
CA LYS A 108 -3.81 14.51 15.86
C LYS A 108 -5.03 13.78 16.43
N SER A 109 -6.17 13.93 15.75
CA SER A 109 -7.44 13.33 16.16
C SER A 109 -7.44 11.80 16.07
N ILE A 110 -6.46 11.23 15.37
CA ILE A 110 -6.26 9.79 15.17
C ILE A 110 -4.89 9.41 15.75
N ALA A 111 -4.85 8.39 16.59
CA ALA A 111 -3.60 7.88 17.12
C ALA A 111 -2.76 7.22 16.01
N LYS A 112 -1.43 7.33 16.08
CA LYS A 112 -0.54 6.71 15.06
C LYS A 112 -0.71 5.20 14.94
N SER A 113 -1.07 4.52 16.04
CA SER A 113 -1.33 3.08 16.08
C SER A 113 -2.73 2.68 15.60
N ASP A 114 -3.63 3.64 15.37
CA ASP A 114 -5.01 3.37 14.96
C ASP A 114 -5.10 3.17 13.45
N ILE A 115 -4.60 2.02 12.99
CA ILE A 115 -4.58 1.63 11.58
C ILE A 115 -5.99 1.65 10.98
N ARG A 116 -7.00 1.25 11.76
CA ARG A 116 -8.39 1.19 11.29
C ARG A 116 -8.90 2.58 10.91
N SER A 117 -8.67 3.58 11.76
CA SER A 117 -9.07 4.97 11.47
C SER A 117 -8.28 5.56 10.30
N TRP A 118 -6.98 5.29 10.19
CA TRP A 118 -6.19 5.72 9.03
C TRP A 118 -6.66 5.12 7.72
N GLN A 119 -7.02 3.83 7.73
CA GLN A 119 -7.59 3.19 6.55
C GLN A 119 -8.99 3.72 6.22
N ALA A 120 -9.76 4.10 7.23
CA ALA A 120 -11.06 4.72 7.05
C ALA A 120 -10.96 6.12 6.40
N ILE A 121 -9.95 6.92 6.78
CA ILE A 121 -9.60 8.16 6.06
C ILE A 121 -9.28 7.86 4.59
N GLY A 122 -8.55 6.78 4.33
CA GLY A 122 -8.30 6.27 2.98
C GLY A 122 -9.57 6.00 2.17
N VAL A 123 -10.62 5.48 2.79
CA VAL A 123 -11.92 5.27 2.12
C VAL A 123 -12.58 6.59 1.72
N ILE A 124 -12.68 7.57 2.62
CA ILE A 124 -13.28 8.87 2.30
C ILE A 124 -12.47 9.61 1.24
N PHE A 125 -11.14 9.56 1.33
CA PHE A 125 -10.26 10.10 0.31
C PHE A 125 -10.46 9.41 -1.05
N GLY A 126 -10.61 8.08 -1.04
CA GLY A 126 -10.96 7.31 -2.22
C GLY A 126 -12.32 7.70 -2.83
N ASP A 127 -13.32 8.03 -2.01
CA ASP A 127 -14.61 8.51 -2.51
C ASP A 127 -14.50 9.86 -3.24
N ILE A 128 -13.61 10.75 -2.79
CA ILE A 128 -13.31 12.01 -3.49
C ILE A 128 -12.71 11.71 -4.87
N LEU A 129 -11.74 10.79 -4.94
CA LEU A 129 -11.14 10.34 -6.21
C LEU A 129 -12.20 9.69 -7.12
N VAL A 130 -13.08 8.83 -6.59
CA VAL A 130 -14.18 8.22 -7.33
C VAL A 130 -15.05 9.28 -7.99
N LYS A 131 -15.47 10.30 -7.22
CA LYS A 131 -16.34 11.36 -7.73
C LYS A 131 -15.66 12.20 -8.80
N GLN A 132 -14.42 12.63 -8.56
CA GLN A 132 -13.70 13.49 -9.50
C GLN A 132 -13.33 12.74 -10.78
N HIS A 133 -12.80 11.53 -10.63
CA HIS A 133 -12.15 10.82 -11.73
C HIS A 133 -13.02 9.76 -12.40
N ARG A 134 -14.28 9.61 -11.96
CA ARG A 134 -15.24 8.60 -12.43
C ARG A 134 -14.68 7.19 -12.32
N LEU A 135 -14.04 6.90 -11.20
CA LEU A 135 -13.56 5.57 -10.85
C LEU A 135 -14.71 4.76 -10.23
N LYS A 136 -14.53 3.46 -10.08
CA LYS A 136 -15.46 2.59 -9.35
C LYS A 136 -14.70 1.76 -8.33
N TRP A 137 -15.29 1.55 -7.16
CA TRP A 137 -14.75 0.60 -6.19
C TRP A 137 -14.91 -0.83 -6.68
N VAL A 138 -13.84 -1.61 -6.62
CA VAL A 138 -13.79 -3.04 -6.96
C VAL A 138 -13.12 -3.83 -5.86
N PHE A 139 -13.39 -5.13 -5.80
CA PHE A 139 -12.55 -6.05 -5.09
C PHE A 139 -11.43 -6.50 -6.03
N TYR A 140 -10.21 -6.47 -5.51
CA TYR A 140 -8.99 -6.79 -6.23
C TYR A 140 -8.22 -7.81 -5.39
N GLU A 141 -7.75 -8.88 -6.01
CA GLU A 141 -6.97 -9.93 -5.36
C GLU A 141 -5.85 -10.38 -6.30
N ASP A 142 -4.61 -10.31 -5.82
CA ASP A 142 -3.41 -10.83 -6.48
C ASP A 142 -2.65 -11.76 -5.52
N GLU A 143 -1.43 -12.14 -5.89
CA GLU A 143 -0.58 -13.02 -5.09
C GLU A 143 -0.18 -12.42 -3.73
N ASP A 144 -0.09 -11.09 -3.63
CA ASP A 144 0.21 -10.37 -2.40
C ASP A 144 -1.01 -10.26 -1.47
N GLY A 145 -2.21 -10.46 -2.03
CA GLY A 145 -3.45 -10.65 -1.30
C GLY A 145 -4.60 -9.82 -1.84
N SER A 146 -5.59 -9.58 -0.98
CA SER A 146 -6.83 -8.93 -1.38
C SER A 146 -7.03 -7.54 -0.79
N SER A 147 -7.63 -6.66 -1.60
CA SER A 147 -7.91 -5.28 -1.27
C SER A 147 -9.17 -4.77 -1.96
N LYS A 148 -9.60 -3.56 -1.57
CA LYS A 148 -10.58 -2.80 -2.33
C LYS A 148 -9.85 -1.66 -3.01
N ALA A 149 -9.99 -1.61 -4.32
CA ALA A 149 -9.30 -0.67 -5.18
C ALA A 149 -10.29 0.19 -5.94
N LEU A 150 -9.79 1.30 -6.50
CA LEU A 150 -10.51 2.11 -7.46
C LEU A 150 -10.06 1.69 -8.85
N GLN A 151 -11.00 1.25 -9.69
CA GLN A 151 -10.74 0.91 -11.08
C GLN A 151 -11.27 2.02 -11.99
N TRP A 152 -10.54 2.35 -13.03
CA TRP A 152 -11.07 3.15 -14.13
C TRP A 152 -11.67 2.25 -15.22
N LYS A 153 -12.98 2.39 -15.46
CA LYS A 153 -13.75 1.59 -16.43
C LYS A 153 -13.49 0.08 -16.23
N GLU A 154 -13.14 -0.65 -17.29
CA GLU A 154 -12.78 -2.07 -17.28
C GLU A 154 -11.33 -2.25 -17.72
N THR A 155 -10.46 -1.34 -17.28
CA THR A 155 -9.02 -1.36 -17.58
C THR A 155 -8.24 -1.99 -16.42
N ALA A 156 -6.99 -2.37 -16.68
CA ALA A 156 -6.05 -2.85 -15.66
C ALA A 156 -5.38 -1.70 -14.88
N ASN A 157 -6.09 -0.58 -14.68
CA ASN A 157 -5.59 0.59 -13.96
C ASN A 157 -6.30 0.72 -12.61
N PHE A 158 -5.54 0.60 -11.53
CA PHE A 158 -6.03 0.55 -10.15
C PHE A 158 -5.37 1.59 -9.26
N VAL A 159 -6.13 2.12 -8.30
CA VAL A 159 -5.63 3.00 -7.24
C VAL A 159 -6.05 2.43 -5.88
N PHE A 160 -5.12 2.43 -4.92
CA PHE A 160 -5.29 1.78 -3.61
C PHE A 160 -5.29 2.78 -2.45
N PRO A 161 -6.36 3.58 -2.27
CA PRO A 161 -6.36 4.67 -1.29
C PRO A 161 -6.47 4.19 0.17
N ILE A 162 -6.96 2.96 0.40
CA ILE A 162 -7.23 2.46 1.76
C ILE A 162 -5.96 2.44 2.62
N THR A 163 -4.84 1.91 2.12
CA THR A 163 -3.63 1.78 2.96
C THR A 163 -2.70 2.99 2.88
N LEU A 164 -2.99 3.96 2.02
CA LEU A 164 -2.16 5.13 1.73
C LEU A 164 -1.70 5.84 3.02
N PHE A 165 -2.66 6.21 3.87
CA PHE A 165 -2.38 6.97 5.08
C PHE A 165 -1.74 6.12 6.18
N SER A 166 -2.19 4.87 6.36
CA SER A 166 -1.60 3.99 7.37
C SER A 166 -0.12 3.69 7.08
N ARG A 167 0.24 3.51 5.80
CA ARG A 167 1.64 3.31 5.38
C ARG A 167 2.47 4.56 5.63
N ARG A 168 1.96 5.74 5.28
CA ARG A 168 2.65 7.01 5.58
C ARG A 168 2.93 7.19 7.07
N VAL A 169 1.94 6.93 7.92
CA VAL A 169 2.13 6.97 9.38
C VAL A 169 3.17 5.96 9.85
N GLN A 170 3.12 4.72 9.34
CA GLN A 170 4.09 3.67 9.64
C GLN A 170 5.52 4.08 9.31
N PHE A 171 5.72 4.69 8.14
CA PHE A 171 7.03 5.16 7.66
C PHE A 171 7.38 6.59 8.07
N LYS A 172 6.59 7.21 8.95
CA LYS A 172 6.79 8.60 9.42
C LYS A 172 6.87 9.62 8.29
N GLN A 173 6.13 9.39 7.21
CA GLN A 173 5.99 10.33 6.10
C GLN A 173 4.90 11.35 6.43
N ASP A 174 5.11 12.58 5.97
CA ASP A 174 4.13 13.64 6.12
C ASP A 174 2.87 13.33 5.31
N ILE A 175 1.74 13.84 5.81
CA ILE A 175 0.43 13.71 5.21
C ILE A 175 -0.06 15.12 4.91
N VAL A 176 0.03 15.49 3.64
CA VAL A 176 -0.56 16.71 3.08
C VAL A 176 -1.63 16.27 2.09
N MET A 177 -2.90 16.39 2.48
CA MET A 177 -4.05 15.84 1.75
C MET A 177 -4.15 16.39 0.32
N THR A 178 -3.86 17.68 0.13
CA THR A 178 -3.90 18.32 -1.19
C THR A 178 -2.80 17.78 -2.09
N ASP A 179 -1.55 17.72 -1.62
CA ASP A 179 -0.42 17.19 -2.40
C ASP A 179 -0.67 15.73 -2.81
N LEU A 180 -1.17 14.90 -1.88
CA LEU A 180 -1.51 13.50 -2.17
C LEU A 180 -2.63 13.36 -3.19
N TYR A 181 -3.60 14.27 -3.15
CA TYR A 181 -4.70 14.29 -4.09
C TYR A 181 -4.23 14.71 -5.48
N GLU A 182 -3.39 15.74 -5.58
CA GLU A 182 -2.81 16.21 -6.83
C GLU A 182 -1.91 15.15 -7.46
N GLU A 183 -1.05 14.51 -6.65
CA GLU A 183 -0.18 13.40 -7.07
C GLU A 183 -1.00 12.26 -7.68
N LEU A 184 -1.99 11.75 -6.95
CA LEU A 184 -2.82 10.64 -7.44
C LEU A 184 -3.70 11.05 -8.61
N SER A 185 -4.19 12.29 -8.65
CA SER A 185 -4.93 12.81 -9.81
C SER A 185 -4.06 12.85 -11.06
N GLY A 186 -2.80 13.27 -10.94
CA GLY A 186 -1.84 13.24 -12.05
C GLY A 186 -1.57 11.83 -12.56
N VAL A 187 -1.39 10.86 -11.65
CA VAL A 187 -1.23 9.43 -12.02
C VAL A 187 -2.49 8.93 -12.75
N ILE A 188 -3.66 9.27 -12.23
CA ILE A 188 -4.95 8.88 -12.82
C ILE A 188 -5.12 9.45 -14.23
N ASP A 189 -4.83 10.73 -14.41
CA ASP A 189 -4.94 11.38 -15.71
C ASP A 189 -3.89 10.85 -16.70
N GLY A 190 -2.70 10.49 -16.20
CA GLY A 190 -1.66 9.82 -16.97
C GLY A 190 -2.14 8.48 -17.57
N PHE A 191 -2.66 7.57 -16.73
CA PHE A 191 -3.14 6.29 -17.25
C PHE A 191 -4.38 6.44 -18.14
N LYS A 192 -5.25 7.42 -17.87
CA LYS A 192 -6.41 7.72 -18.74
C LYS A 192 -5.97 8.17 -20.12
N ALA A 193 -4.96 9.03 -20.21
CA ALA A 193 -4.43 9.53 -21.47
C ALA A 193 -3.75 8.40 -22.27
N TYR A 194 -2.99 7.53 -21.60
CA TYR A 194 -2.36 6.36 -22.21
C TYR A 194 -3.40 5.42 -22.83
N GLU A 195 -4.43 5.09 -22.06
CA GLU A 195 -5.55 4.24 -22.48
C GLU A 195 -6.40 4.84 -23.60
N GLN A 196 -6.48 6.17 -23.70
CA GLN A 196 -7.15 6.83 -24.82
C GLN A 196 -6.31 6.73 -26.10
N ARG A 197 -4.98 6.86 -25.99
CA ARG A 197 -4.05 6.73 -27.12
C ARG A 197 -4.09 5.33 -27.73
N LEU A 198 -4.13 4.28 -26.89
CA LEU A 198 -4.26 2.88 -27.33
C LEU A 198 -5.55 2.60 -28.11
N ARG A 199 -6.59 3.43 -27.94
CA ARG A 199 -7.89 3.28 -28.60
C ARG A 199 -8.02 4.13 -29.87
N LEU A 200 -6.99 4.88 -30.27
CA LEU A 200 -6.98 5.62 -31.53
C LEU A 200 -6.63 4.66 -32.69
N PRO A 201 -7.32 4.77 -33.85
CA PRO A 201 -7.12 3.92 -35.01
C PRO A 201 -5.78 4.17 -35.73
#